data_AF-A0ABD1QSB5-F1
#
_entry.id   AF-A0ABD1QSB5-F1
#
_cell.length_a   1.000
_cell.length_b   1.000
_cell.length_c   1.000
_cell.angle_alpha   90.00
_cell.angle_beta   90.00
_cell.angle_gamma   90.00
#
_symmetry.space_group_name_H-M   'P 1'
#
loop_
_entity.id
_entity.type
_entity.pdbx_description
1 polymer ?
#
loop_
_entity_poly.entity_id
_entity_poly.type
_entity_poly.pdbx_seq_one_letter_code
_entity_poly.pdbx_strand_id
1 'polypeptide(L)'
;MKGIGGSGAETKKENKSANPPTTDSAGHKPLDVDGNIRVTGPARTSSKGKWTTEEDEILRDAVRRFNGKSWKGIGKYFAADCLPGRTDVQCLHRWQKVINPDVNKGPWTKEEDDVLIELVGKQGNKKWYEIAKQLRGRIGKQCRDRWHNHLYPEINKAAWTKEEDMILINAHSVYGNKWAKMAKLLPGR
;
A
#
# COMPACT_ATOMS: atom_id res chain seq x y z
N MET A 1 49.94 2.62 -26.59
CA MET A 1 49.45 1.46 -25.79
C MET A 1 50.13 1.56 -24.42
N LYS A 2 49.49 2.18 -23.41
CA LYS A 2 48.83 1.51 -22.26
C LYS A 2 49.63 0.26 -21.82
N GLY A 3 50.36 0.18 -20.70
CA GLY A 3 50.34 0.90 -19.43
C GLY A 3 49.70 0.01 -18.36
N ILE A 4 50.49 -0.67 -17.51
CA ILE A 4 50.06 -1.20 -16.20
C ILE A 4 51.26 -1.20 -15.23
N GLY A 5 51.18 -0.36 -14.20
CA GLY A 5 51.99 -0.40 -12.98
C GLY A 5 51.05 -0.19 -11.79
N GLY A 6 51.39 -0.77 -10.64
CA GLY A 6 50.61 -0.69 -9.39
C GLY A 6 50.75 -2.01 -8.61
N SER A 7 51.80 -2.17 -7.82
CA SER A 7 51.93 -1.78 -6.40
C SER A 7 51.06 -2.62 -5.45
N GLY A 8 51.73 -3.29 -4.52
CA GLY A 8 51.16 -4.24 -3.56
C GLY A 8 50.38 -3.58 -2.42
N ALA A 9 49.64 -4.42 -1.71
CA ALA A 9 49.09 -4.12 -0.40
C ALA A 9 49.25 -5.32 0.52
N GLU A 10 49.81 -5.04 1.69
CA GLU A 10 50.04 -5.93 2.82
C GLU A 10 48.75 -6.44 3.47
N THR A 11 48.92 -7.55 4.19
CA THR A 11 47.96 -8.26 5.03
C THR A 11 47.65 -7.53 6.35
N LYS A 12 46.40 -7.63 6.82
CA LYS A 12 46.08 -7.56 8.26
C LYS A 12 45.07 -8.65 8.63
N LYS A 13 45.43 -9.38 9.70
CA LYS A 13 44.74 -10.52 10.31
C LYS A 13 43.46 -10.14 11.07
N GLU A 14 42.55 -11.11 11.08
CA GLU A 14 41.67 -11.60 12.16
C GLU A 14 40.96 -10.60 13.09
N ASN A 15 39.62 -10.72 13.18
CA ASN A 15 39.06 -11.32 14.40
C ASN A 15 37.69 -11.97 14.15
N LYS A 16 37.55 -13.21 14.61
CA LYS A 16 36.33 -14.01 14.61
C LYS A 16 35.51 -13.64 15.85
N SER A 17 34.21 -13.43 15.69
CA SER A 17 33.25 -13.80 16.74
C SER A 17 32.10 -14.54 16.07
N ALA A 18 32.16 -15.87 16.17
CA ALA A 18 31.12 -16.76 15.73
C ALA A 18 29.96 -16.66 16.72
N ASN A 19 28.77 -16.31 16.23
CA ASN A 19 27.54 -16.43 17.02
C ASN A 19 27.22 -17.92 17.24
N PRO A 20 26.82 -18.32 18.46
CA PRO A 20 26.44 -19.71 18.75
C PRO A 20 25.11 -20.09 18.07
N PRO A 21 24.89 -21.36 17.74
CA PRO A 21 23.63 -21.85 17.21
C PRO A 21 22.66 -22.08 18.37
N THR A 22 21.61 -21.28 18.50
CA THR A 22 20.50 -21.59 19.41
C THR A 22 19.36 -22.17 18.61
N THR A 23 19.34 -23.50 18.54
CA THR A 23 18.11 -24.28 18.39
C THR A 23 17.37 -24.23 19.72
N ASP A 24 16.21 -23.59 19.77
CA ASP A 24 15.14 -24.11 20.62
C ASP A 24 13.76 -23.80 20.02
N SER A 25 13.00 -24.87 19.87
CA SER A 25 11.64 -24.92 19.39
C SER A 25 10.71 -24.76 20.59
N ALA A 26 10.25 -23.54 20.87
CA ALA A 26 9.07 -23.33 21.70
C ALA A 26 8.41 -21.99 21.38
N GLY A 27 7.22 -22.05 20.77
CA GLY A 27 6.43 -20.87 20.39
C GLY A 27 5.99 -20.04 21.60
N HIS A 28 6.73 -18.97 21.92
CA HIS A 28 6.25 -17.91 22.81
C HIS A 28 5.51 -16.85 21.99
N LYS A 29 4.22 -16.66 22.28
CA LYS A 29 3.43 -15.56 21.70
C LYS A 29 3.84 -14.24 22.36
N PRO A 30 4.01 -13.13 21.61
CA PRO A 30 4.37 -11.85 22.20
C PRO A 30 3.29 -11.36 23.17
N LEU A 31 3.67 -11.17 24.44
CA LEU A 31 2.85 -10.56 25.49
C LEU A 31 2.78 -9.03 25.26
N ASP A 32 1.71 -8.38 25.70
CA ASP A 32 1.64 -6.92 25.80
C ASP A 32 2.17 -6.41 27.15
N VAL A 33 2.20 -5.08 27.33
CA VAL A 33 2.79 -4.40 28.50
C VAL A 33 2.11 -4.78 29.83
N ASP A 34 0.91 -5.35 29.76
CA ASP A 34 0.12 -5.80 30.90
C ASP A 34 0.11 -7.33 31.06
N GLY A 35 0.99 -8.06 30.35
CA GLY A 35 1.15 -9.51 30.50
C GLY A 35 0.01 -10.37 29.94
N ASN A 36 -0.87 -9.80 29.11
CA ASN A 36 -1.98 -10.52 28.51
C ASN A 36 -1.59 -11.16 27.17
N ILE A 37 -2.18 -12.34 26.93
CA ILE A 37 -2.12 -12.99 25.62
C ILE A 37 -2.87 -12.11 24.62
N ARG A 38 -2.17 -11.65 23.57
CA ARG A 38 -2.80 -10.97 22.43
C ARG A 38 -3.86 -11.87 21.79
N VAL A 39 -5.12 -11.72 22.22
CA VAL A 39 -6.26 -12.26 21.51
C VAL A 39 -6.42 -11.41 20.26
N THR A 40 -5.93 -11.92 19.13
CA THR A 40 -6.30 -11.37 17.82
C THR A 40 -7.81 -11.46 17.73
N GLY A 41 -8.50 -10.31 17.70
CA GLY A 41 -9.92 -10.24 17.39
C GLY A 41 -10.22 -10.98 16.08
N PRO A 42 -11.48 -11.34 15.81
CA PRO A 42 -11.85 -12.16 14.67
C PRO A 42 -11.20 -11.59 13.41
N ALA A 43 -10.24 -12.35 12.87
CA ALA A 43 -9.58 -11.98 11.65
C ALA A 43 -10.69 -11.81 10.61
N ARG A 44 -10.78 -10.61 10.01
CA ARG A 44 -11.56 -10.42 8.78
C ARG A 44 -10.88 -11.20 7.67
N THR A 45 -10.96 -12.52 7.74
CA THR A 45 -10.47 -13.42 6.71
C THR A 45 -11.49 -13.34 5.58
N SER A 46 -11.14 -12.59 4.53
CA SER A 46 -11.60 -12.97 3.20
C SER A 46 -11.31 -14.47 3.07
N SER A 47 -12.36 -15.30 2.96
CA SER A 47 -12.28 -16.76 2.95
C SER A 47 -11.41 -17.32 1.81
N LYS A 48 -10.99 -16.48 0.86
CA LYS A 48 -9.95 -16.75 -0.13
C LYS A 48 -8.87 -15.67 -0.04
N GLY A 49 -7.61 -16.10 -0.12
CA GLY A 49 -6.40 -15.26 -0.02
C GLY A 49 -6.28 -14.17 -1.10
N LYS A 50 -5.05 -13.65 -1.29
CA LYS A 50 -4.76 -12.63 -2.30
C LYS A 50 -5.21 -13.10 -3.69
N TRP A 51 -5.73 -12.17 -4.50
CA TRP A 51 -6.08 -12.46 -5.90
C TRP A 51 -4.84 -12.91 -6.67
N THR A 52 -4.97 -14.00 -7.40
CA THR A 52 -3.93 -14.55 -8.26
C THR A 52 -4.01 -13.98 -9.68
N THR A 53 -2.93 -14.10 -10.44
CA THR A 53 -2.89 -13.67 -11.85
C THR A 53 -3.88 -14.49 -12.67
N GLU A 54 -4.01 -15.79 -12.37
CA GLU A 54 -4.93 -16.70 -13.02
C GLU A 54 -6.38 -16.28 -12.78
N GLU A 55 -6.74 -15.96 -11.52
CA GLU A 55 -8.07 -15.42 -11.19
C GLU A 55 -8.34 -14.09 -11.92
N ASP A 56 -7.32 -13.23 -12.06
CA ASP A 56 -7.45 -11.97 -12.80
C ASP A 56 -7.66 -12.21 -14.30
N GLU A 57 -6.94 -13.13 -14.93
CA GLU A 57 -7.15 -13.49 -16.35
C GLU A 57 -8.53 -14.06 -16.60
N ILE A 58 -8.97 -14.97 -15.73
CA ILE A 58 -10.32 -15.53 -15.72
C ILE A 58 -11.33 -14.38 -15.66
N LEU A 59 -11.17 -13.44 -14.73
CA LEU A 59 -12.07 -12.28 -14.61
C LEU A 59 -12.04 -11.36 -15.84
N ARG A 60 -10.87 -11.13 -16.47
CA ARG A 60 -10.78 -10.35 -17.73
C ARG A 60 -11.54 -11.01 -18.86
N ASP A 61 -11.41 -12.32 -19.01
CA ASP A 61 -12.09 -13.06 -20.06
C ASP A 61 -13.62 -13.05 -19.84
N ALA A 62 -14.07 -13.21 -18.60
CA ALA A 62 -15.48 -13.05 -18.24
C ALA A 62 -16.03 -11.68 -18.67
N VAL A 63 -15.34 -10.59 -18.31
CA VAL A 63 -15.81 -9.24 -18.63
C VAL A 63 -15.85 -9.01 -20.14
N ARG A 64 -14.89 -9.56 -20.90
CA ARG A 64 -14.89 -9.54 -22.37
C ARG A 64 -16.13 -10.24 -22.93
N ARG A 65 -16.44 -11.46 -22.46
CA ARG A 65 -17.58 -12.25 -22.95
C ARG A 65 -18.95 -11.63 -22.62
N PHE A 66 -19.09 -11.04 -21.43
CA PHE A 66 -20.36 -10.47 -20.95
C PHE A 66 -20.45 -8.94 -21.09
N ASN A 67 -19.48 -8.33 -21.79
CA ASN A 67 -19.37 -6.89 -22.06
C ASN A 67 -19.49 -5.99 -20.81
N GLY A 68 -19.12 -6.50 -19.63
CA GLY A 68 -19.14 -5.78 -18.34
C GLY A 68 -20.51 -5.31 -17.84
N LYS A 69 -21.62 -5.73 -18.47
CA LYS A 69 -22.98 -5.22 -18.19
C LYS A 69 -23.82 -6.09 -17.26
N SER A 70 -23.51 -7.38 -17.12
CA SER A 70 -24.28 -8.30 -16.28
C SER A 70 -23.41 -9.02 -15.24
N TRP A 71 -23.05 -8.31 -14.17
CA TRP A 71 -22.26 -8.86 -13.05
C TRP A 71 -22.98 -9.99 -12.30
N LYS A 72 -24.32 -9.94 -12.24
CA LYS A 72 -25.14 -11.04 -11.72
C LYS A 72 -25.05 -12.30 -12.61
N GLY A 73 -24.94 -12.11 -13.94
CA GLY A 73 -24.67 -13.20 -14.89
C GLY A 73 -23.25 -13.75 -14.78
N ILE A 74 -22.25 -12.86 -14.65
CA ILE A 74 -20.86 -13.23 -14.37
C ILE A 74 -20.76 -14.02 -13.06
N GLY A 75 -21.46 -13.59 -12.00
CA GLY A 75 -21.53 -14.29 -10.72
C GLY A 75 -22.18 -15.66 -10.81
N LYS A 76 -23.32 -15.77 -11.50
CA LYS A 76 -24.12 -17.01 -11.54
C LYS A 76 -23.53 -18.10 -12.43
N TYR A 77 -22.86 -17.74 -13.54
CA TYR A 77 -22.37 -18.71 -14.54
C TYR A 77 -20.85 -18.86 -14.57
N PHE A 78 -20.07 -17.96 -13.95
CA PHE A 78 -18.62 -17.94 -14.06
C PHE A 78 -17.90 -18.00 -12.70
N ALA A 79 -18.49 -17.46 -11.62
CA ALA A 79 -17.91 -17.57 -10.27
C ALA A 79 -18.13 -18.94 -9.60
N ALA A 80 -19.14 -19.71 -10.02
CA ALA A 80 -19.37 -21.06 -9.52
C ALA A 80 -18.29 -22.04 -9.98
N ASP A 81 -17.86 -21.96 -11.24
CA ASP A 81 -16.94 -22.94 -11.85
C ASP A 81 -15.51 -22.42 -12.00
N CYS A 82 -15.31 -21.14 -12.35
CA CYS A 82 -13.96 -20.61 -12.66
C CYS A 82 -13.32 -19.82 -11.51
N LEU A 83 -14.11 -19.25 -10.59
CA LEU A 83 -13.62 -18.51 -9.41
C LEU A 83 -14.25 -19.02 -8.11
N PRO A 84 -14.04 -20.31 -7.76
CA PRO A 84 -14.69 -20.92 -6.61
C PRO A 84 -14.39 -20.13 -5.33
N GLY A 85 -15.44 -19.64 -4.68
CA GLY A 85 -15.34 -18.86 -3.44
C GLY A 85 -15.10 -17.36 -3.62
N ARG A 86 -15.10 -16.83 -4.85
CA ARG A 86 -15.22 -15.38 -5.09
C ARG A 86 -16.68 -15.02 -5.33
N THR A 87 -17.17 -13.99 -4.65
CA THR A 87 -18.53 -13.49 -4.90
C THR A 87 -18.56 -12.55 -6.09
N ASP A 88 -19.73 -12.38 -6.69
CA ASP A 88 -19.99 -11.40 -7.75
C ASP A 88 -19.56 -9.97 -7.37
N VAL A 89 -19.83 -9.56 -6.13
CA VAL A 89 -19.39 -8.27 -5.57
C VAL A 89 -17.87 -8.19 -5.47
N GLN A 90 -17.18 -9.26 -5.09
CA GLN A 90 -15.72 -9.29 -5.06
C GLN A 90 -15.12 -9.17 -6.47
N CYS A 91 -15.68 -9.86 -7.46
CA CYS A 91 -15.31 -9.75 -8.86
C CYS A 91 -15.52 -8.34 -9.39
N LEU A 92 -16.68 -7.74 -9.12
CA LEU A 92 -17.00 -6.35 -9.49
C LEU A 92 -15.97 -5.38 -8.90
N HIS A 93 -15.70 -5.48 -7.60
CA HIS A 93 -14.72 -4.63 -6.93
C HIS A 93 -13.31 -4.82 -7.48
N ARG A 94 -12.90 -6.07 -7.71
CA ARG A 94 -11.58 -6.40 -8.28
C ARG A 94 -11.43 -5.78 -9.67
N TRP A 95 -12.44 -5.94 -10.52
CA TRP A 95 -12.48 -5.31 -11.84
C TRP A 95 -12.39 -3.80 -11.74
N GLN A 96 -13.39 -3.15 -11.13
CA GLN A 96 -13.53 -1.70 -11.12
C GLN A 96 -12.35 -0.96 -10.46
N LYS A 97 -11.68 -1.58 -9.49
CA LYS A 97 -10.65 -0.90 -8.68
C LYS A 97 -9.23 -1.33 -8.99
N VAL A 98 -9.03 -2.49 -9.62
CA VAL A 98 -7.68 -3.07 -9.76
C VAL A 98 -7.34 -3.48 -11.18
N ILE A 99 -8.19 -4.23 -11.89
CA ILE A 99 -7.78 -4.82 -13.18
C ILE A 99 -8.44 -4.22 -14.42
N ASN A 100 -9.43 -3.34 -14.25
CA ASN A 100 -10.01 -2.58 -15.36
C ASN A 100 -8.92 -1.74 -16.05
N PRO A 101 -8.67 -1.89 -17.36
CA PRO A 101 -7.66 -1.12 -18.11
C PRO A 101 -7.93 0.38 -18.11
N ASP A 102 -9.17 0.82 -17.93
CA ASP A 102 -9.51 2.25 -17.85
C ASP A 102 -8.99 2.91 -16.56
N VAL A 103 -8.60 2.12 -15.56
CA VAL A 103 -8.04 2.63 -14.31
C VAL A 103 -6.56 2.94 -14.48
N ASN A 104 -6.21 4.22 -14.41
CA ASN A 104 -4.85 4.71 -14.51
C ASN A 104 -4.06 4.41 -13.23
N LYS A 105 -3.07 3.52 -13.34
CA LYS A 105 -2.13 3.16 -12.26
C LYS A 105 -0.79 3.90 -12.32
N GLY A 106 -0.59 4.69 -13.37
CA GLY A 106 0.66 5.40 -13.64
C GLY A 106 0.87 6.61 -12.72
N PRO A 107 2.03 7.27 -12.87
CA PRO A 107 2.35 8.50 -12.14
C PRO A 107 1.31 9.58 -12.41
N TRP A 108 1.15 10.51 -11.47
CA TRP A 108 0.30 11.70 -11.66
C TRP A 108 1.02 12.71 -12.56
N THR A 109 0.31 13.20 -13.58
CA THR A 109 0.80 14.31 -14.39
C THR A 109 0.49 15.63 -13.72
N LYS A 110 1.17 16.70 -14.14
CA LYS A 110 0.93 18.05 -13.61
C LYS A 110 -0.49 18.52 -13.94
N GLU A 111 -1.00 18.18 -15.11
CA GLU A 111 -2.36 18.52 -15.54
C GLU A 111 -3.40 17.84 -14.65
N GLU A 112 -3.19 16.58 -14.29
CA GLU A 112 -4.06 15.88 -13.34
C GLU A 112 -4.01 16.50 -11.95
N ASP A 113 -2.82 16.91 -11.49
CA ASP A 113 -2.66 17.61 -10.21
C ASP A 113 -3.36 18.96 -10.21
N ASP A 114 -3.20 19.76 -11.28
CA ASP A 114 -3.82 21.07 -11.43
C ASP A 114 -5.36 20.95 -11.39
N VAL A 115 -5.93 19.98 -12.12
CA VAL A 115 -7.38 19.67 -12.06
C VAL A 115 -7.79 19.21 -10.67
N LEU A 116 -7.03 18.33 -10.02
CA LEU A 116 -7.34 17.87 -8.67
C LEU A 116 -7.35 19.03 -7.66
N ILE A 117 -6.40 19.97 -7.77
CA ILE A 117 -6.33 21.17 -6.93
C ILE A 117 -7.55 22.06 -7.14
N GLU A 118 -7.89 22.34 -8.40
CA GLU A 118 -9.06 23.14 -8.75
C GLU A 118 -10.36 22.52 -8.20
N LEU A 119 -10.53 21.22 -8.40
CA LEU A 119 -11.68 20.48 -7.93
C LEU A 119 -11.78 20.52 -6.40
N VAL A 120 -10.67 20.27 -5.68
CA VAL A 120 -10.69 20.36 -4.22
C VAL A 120 -10.98 21.78 -3.74
N GLY A 121 -10.47 22.81 -4.42
CA GLY A 121 -10.78 24.21 -4.13
C GLY A 121 -12.28 24.52 -4.29
N LYS A 122 -12.95 23.96 -5.30
CA LYS A 122 -14.37 24.21 -5.60
C LYS A 122 -15.35 23.44 -4.70
N GLN A 123 -15.10 22.16 -4.43
CA GLN A 123 -16.05 21.24 -3.79
C GLN A 123 -15.57 20.67 -2.44
N GLY A 124 -14.34 21.02 -2.02
CA GLY A 124 -13.72 20.56 -0.79
C GLY A 124 -13.13 19.15 -0.86
N ASN A 125 -12.35 18.78 0.15
CA ASN A 125 -11.57 17.54 0.22
C ASN A 125 -12.30 16.36 0.91
N LYS A 126 -13.63 16.27 0.77
CA LYS A 126 -14.46 15.24 1.43
C LYS A 126 -15.07 14.25 0.44
N LYS A 127 -15.51 14.72 -0.73
CA LYS A 127 -16.26 13.93 -1.72
C LYS A 127 -15.37 13.37 -2.83
N TRP A 128 -14.36 12.57 -2.45
CA TRP A 128 -13.35 12.04 -3.39
C TRP A 128 -13.91 11.23 -4.55
N TYR A 129 -15.03 10.54 -4.35
CA TYR A 129 -15.71 9.81 -5.43
C TYR A 129 -16.22 10.76 -6.52
N GLU A 130 -16.80 11.90 -6.15
CA GLU A 130 -17.31 12.90 -7.11
C GLU A 130 -16.18 13.66 -7.80
N ILE A 131 -15.08 13.92 -7.08
CA ILE A 131 -13.85 14.46 -7.67
C ILE A 131 -13.31 13.50 -8.73
N ALA A 132 -13.21 12.22 -8.40
CA ALA A 132 -12.66 11.21 -9.31
C ALA A 132 -13.46 11.04 -10.61
N LYS A 133 -14.79 11.26 -10.60
CA LYS A 133 -15.59 11.22 -11.84
C LYS A 133 -15.16 12.26 -12.88
N GLN A 134 -14.53 13.35 -12.42
CA GLN A 134 -14.07 14.44 -13.29
C GLN A 134 -12.62 14.21 -13.77
N LEU A 135 -11.92 13.22 -13.21
CA LEU A 135 -10.58 12.82 -13.62
C LEU A 135 -10.66 11.50 -14.41
N ARG A 136 -10.13 11.49 -15.64
CA ARG A 136 -10.20 10.30 -16.49
C ARG A 136 -9.32 9.19 -15.90
N GLY A 137 -9.92 8.04 -15.59
CA GLY A 137 -9.23 6.84 -15.13
C GLY A 137 -8.67 6.90 -13.70
N ARG A 138 -8.83 8.01 -12.97
CA ARG A 138 -8.45 8.08 -11.55
C ARG A 138 -9.61 7.66 -10.66
N ILE A 139 -9.31 6.98 -9.56
CA ILE A 139 -10.31 6.59 -8.56
C ILE A 139 -10.23 7.48 -7.32
N GLY A 140 -11.32 7.59 -6.56
CA GLY A 140 -11.39 8.48 -5.39
C GLY A 140 -10.30 8.24 -4.34
N LYS A 141 -9.91 6.98 -4.13
CA LYS A 141 -8.78 6.66 -3.24
C LYS A 141 -7.48 7.30 -3.72
N GLN A 142 -7.18 7.21 -5.02
CA GLN A 142 -5.97 7.82 -5.59
C GLN A 142 -6.00 9.34 -5.45
N CYS A 143 -7.15 9.97 -5.70
CA CYS A 143 -7.32 11.42 -5.57
C CYS A 143 -7.05 11.87 -4.12
N ARG A 144 -7.65 11.17 -3.15
CA ARG A 144 -7.44 11.43 -1.73
C ARG A 144 -5.97 11.30 -1.34
N ASP A 145 -5.36 10.18 -1.71
CA ASP A 145 -3.97 9.89 -1.34
C ASP A 145 -3.02 10.90 -2.00
N ARG A 146 -3.27 11.26 -3.26
CA ARG A 146 -2.49 12.29 -3.97
C ARG A 146 -2.59 13.64 -3.28
N TRP A 147 -3.81 14.05 -2.93
CA TRP A 147 -4.05 15.32 -2.24
C TRP A 147 -3.29 15.38 -0.91
N HIS A 148 -3.55 14.43 0.00
CA HIS A 148 -2.99 14.49 1.34
C HIS A 148 -1.49 14.24 1.42
N ASN A 149 -0.90 13.55 0.45
CA ASN A 149 0.53 13.21 0.50
C ASN A 149 1.41 14.10 -0.37
N HIS A 150 0.85 14.82 -1.35
CA HIS A 150 1.67 15.61 -2.28
C HIS A 150 1.19 17.03 -2.57
N LEU A 151 -0.13 17.27 -2.57
CA LEU A 151 -0.71 18.55 -3.03
C LEU A 151 -1.23 19.45 -1.90
N TYR A 152 -1.52 18.88 -0.73
CA TYR A 152 -2.02 19.67 0.39
C TYR A 152 -0.98 20.73 0.79
N PRO A 153 -1.37 22.02 0.92
CA PRO A 153 -0.41 23.11 1.07
C PRO A 153 0.50 23.02 2.31
N GLU A 154 0.02 22.39 3.38
CA GLU A 154 0.76 22.29 4.65
C GLU A 154 1.77 21.14 4.66
N ILE A 155 1.95 20.41 3.55
CA ILE A 155 2.95 19.35 3.46
C ILE A 155 4.34 19.96 3.40
N ASN A 156 5.19 19.57 4.35
CA ASN A 156 6.58 19.95 4.38
C ASN A 156 7.41 19.01 3.48
N LYS A 157 7.96 19.57 2.40
CA LYS A 157 8.81 18.86 1.42
C LYS A 157 10.32 19.00 1.70
N ALA A 158 10.71 19.73 2.74
CA ALA A 158 12.10 19.88 3.14
C ALA A 158 12.66 18.57 3.73
N ALA A 159 13.99 18.47 3.80
CA ALA A 159 14.66 17.39 4.50
C ALA A 159 14.21 17.29 5.96
N TRP A 160 14.31 16.10 6.55
CA TRP A 160 14.06 15.89 7.97
C TRP A 160 15.12 16.61 8.80
N THR A 161 14.67 17.33 9.83
CA THR A 161 15.58 17.94 10.79
C THR A 161 15.94 16.95 11.91
N LYS A 162 17.06 17.20 12.59
CA LYS A 162 17.48 16.37 13.72
C LYS A 162 16.45 16.39 14.84
N GLU A 163 15.77 17.51 15.03
CA GLU A 163 14.71 17.68 16.02
C GLU A 163 13.50 16.80 15.68
N GLU A 164 13.09 16.76 14.42
CA GLU A 164 12.02 15.87 13.94
C GLU A 164 12.39 14.40 14.12
N ASP A 165 13.63 14.02 13.80
CA ASP A 165 14.15 12.67 14.04
C ASP A 165 14.10 12.29 15.53
N MET A 166 14.52 13.21 16.42
CA MET A 166 14.45 13.00 17.87
C MET A 166 13.01 12.83 18.36
N ILE A 167 12.07 13.65 17.86
CA ILE A 167 10.64 13.50 18.15
C ILE A 167 10.14 12.13 17.70
N LEU A 168 10.52 11.68 16.51
CA LEU A 168 10.11 10.38 15.97
C LEU A 168 10.63 9.21 16.81
N ILE A 169 11.91 9.22 17.16
CA ILE A 169 12.56 8.18 17.97
C ILE A 169 11.89 8.10 19.34
N ASN A 170 11.73 9.24 20.01
CA ASN A 170 11.11 9.28 21.34
C ASN A 170 9.62 8.90 21.29
N ALA A 171 8.89 9.34 20.27
CA ALA A 171 7.50 8.95 20.10
C ALA A 171 7.35 7.44 19.82
N HIS A 172 8.29 6.83 19.10
CA HIS A 172 8.29 5.38 18.85
C HIS A 172 8.59 4.59 20.13
N SER A 173 9.52 5.04 20.98
CA SER A 173 9.80 4.38 22.26
C SER A 173 8.57 4.38 23.18
N VAL A 174 7.77 5.45 23.15
CA VAL A 174 6.56 5.60 23.98
C VAL A 174 5.34 4.89 23.39
N TYR A 175 5.13 4.99 22.08
CA TYR A 175 3.89 4.52 21.44
C TYR A 175 4.03 3.24 20.62
N GLY A 176 5.26 2.79 20.34
CA GLY A 176 5.55 1.71 19.41
C GLY A 176 5.04 2.02 18.00
N ASN A 177 4.48 1.02 17.33
CA ASN A 177 4.03 1.12 15.93
C ASN A 177 2.68 1.87 15.74
N LYS A 178 2.35 2.82 16.61
CA LYS A 178 1.14 3.64 16.53
C LYS A 178 1.40 4.88 15.67
N TRP A 179 1.75 4.68 14.40
CA TRP A 179 2.15 5.74 13.46
C TRP A 179 1.19 6.93 13.39
N ALA A 180 -0.12 6.66 13.35
CA ALA A 180 -1.12 7.73 13.29
C ALA A 180 -1.13 8.64 14.53
N LYS A 181 -0.66 8.16 15.70
CA LYS A 181 -0.48 8.98 16.90
C LYS A 181 0.81 9.79 16.83
N MET A 182 1.88 9.18 16.33
CA MET A 182 3.19 9.83 16.17
C MET A 182 3.14 10.95 15.13
N ALA A 183 2.47 10.73 13.99
CA ALA A 183 2.33 11.73 12.93
C ALA A 183 1.71 13.05 13.42
N LYS A 184 0.86 13.02 14.46
CA LYS A 184 0.28 14.23 15.07
C LYS A 184 1.32 15.12 15.77
N LEU A 185 2.47 14.57 16.13
CA LEU A 185 3.57 15.30 16.76
C LEU A 185 4.50 15.96 15.74
N LEU A 186 4.35 15.62 14.46
CA LEU A 186 5.22 16.04 13.36
C LEU A 186 4.35 16.79 12.33
N PRO A 187 3.99 18.05 12.60
CA PRO A 187 3.10 18.81 11.72
C PRO A 187 3.72 18.96 10.33
N GLY A 188 2.92 18.64 9.30
CA GLY A 188 3.36 18.71 7.90
C GLY A 188 4.15 17.49 7.40
N ARG A 189 4.30 16.42 8.20
CA ARG A 189 4.93 15.14 7.80
C ARG A 189 3.93 14.02 7.54
#